data_AF-A0A8J5CEN2-F1
#
_entry.id   AF-A0A8J5CEN2-F1
#
_cell.length_a   1.000
_cell.length_b   1.000
_cell.length_c   1.000
_cell.angle_alpha   90.00
_cell.angle_beta   90.00
_cell.angle_gamma   90.00
#
_symmetry.space_group_name_H-M   'P 1'
#
loop_
_entity.id
_entity.type
_entity.pdbx_description
1 polymer ?
#
loop_
_entity_poly.entity_id
_entity_poly.type
_entity_poly.pdbx_seq_one_letter_code
_entity_poly.pdbx_strand_id
1 'polypeptide(L)'
;MNRRRAGNRVRAVRLGVMFPLLILLGVVLAGSSSPQHPTTPIYDVALDLNDTHHLYWRVDYGKEEVEFEVHSKGGGRRPWLAVGFSDRGLMEGADLCVLWTDWHGRVHFQNAFVDSSHRMDVADHQDCEDFRYKVLDGVIKFTFSRKFNTCHQHHYVIQRGTTHVQWSWGSGPLYRLSGVLASGDTTGMVRVELLKPNLPQLALGDDVLVLEVHSQKVRVPSEETTYWCTVERLPEAFTEKHHVLEFGPVIEAGNEDVVHHMELFHCEYPPGVTVPKYQGPCAAPDRAPEIDACKRVLAAWAMGASRFVYPQEAGMPVGGADFNPYVMLEVHYNNPLRHAGRVDSSGLSLHYTRTLRAHDAAIMELGLEYTDKMAIPPHLSSFTLSGYCVPECTALGLPGDGIHVFGSQLHTHLTGVRAWTQHLRDGREREELNRDNHYSTHFQEIRRLPHPIHVLPGDALIMTCEYATGARDNVTVGGFSISDEMCVNYVHYYPTTDLEVCKSSVDTATLTNYFGFMKRWELQNTSQEAGWRDNYQGIRWTPLRAGMLADLYLNSPLSMQCNKSTGARFPGYWENIPIPRVLHPLQPPQSPCSRGKGGEESDSHLMN
;
A
#
# COMPACT_ATOMS: atom_id res chain seq x y z
N MET A 1 11.63 -31.83 -69.57
CA MET A 1 10.97 -32.99 -70.20
C MET A 1 10.99 -34.17 -69.24
N ASN A 2 9.79 -34.56 -68.79
CA ASN A 2 9.31 -35.83 -68.25
C ASN A 2 10.24 -37.01 -67.84
N ARG A 3 9.77 -37.64 -66.73
CA ARG A 3 9.77 -39.09 -66.35
C ARG A 3 11.04 -39.65 -65.70
N ARG A 4 11.02 -40.09 -64.42
CA ARG A 4 10.27 -41.13 -63.67
C ARG A 4 11.08 -42.44 -63.57
N ARG A 5 11.33 -42.85 -62.30
CA ARG A 5 11.29 -44.21 -61.71
C ARG A 5 12.23 -45.29 -62.30
N ALA A 6 12.72 -46.30 -61.59
CA ALA A 6 12.75 -46.70 -60.18
C ALA A 6 13.58 -48.00 -60.09
N GLY A 7 14.14 -48.27 -58.89
CA GLY A 7 14.44 -49.61 -58.38
C GLY A 7 15.66 -50.35 -58.95
N ASN A 8 16.23 -51.37 -58.32
CA ASN A 8 16.35 -51.80 -56.91
C ASN A 8 17.23 -53.06 -56.97
N ARG A 9 18.02 -53.32 -55.92
CA ARG A 9 18.58 -54.64 -55.50
C ARG A 9 19.74 -55.24 -56.35
N VAL A 10 20.72 -55.99 -55.83
CA VAL A 10 21.44 -56.16 -54.54
C VAL A 10 22.31 -57.44 -54.70
N ARG A 11 23.51 -57.45 -54.08
CA ARG A 11 24.39 -58.58 -53.67
C ARG A 11 25.26 -59.31 -54.72
N ALA A 12 26.58 -59.31 -54.49
CA ALA A 12 27.32 -60.42 -53.87
C ALA A 12 28.81 -60.03 -53.61
N VAL A 13 29.27 -60.04 -52.34
CA VAL A 13 30.19 -61.02 -51.69
C VAL A 13 31.68 -60.61 -51.81
N ARG A 14 32.25 -60.00 -50.75
CA ARG A 14 33.22 -60.52 -49.72
C ARG A 14 34.65 -60.75 -50.28
N LEU A 15 35.77 -60.37 -49.63
CA LEU A 15 36.13 -60.49 -48.21
C LEU A 15 37.46 -59.73 -47.89
N GLY A 16 37.58 -59.20 -46.67
CA GLY A 16 38.83 -58.98 -45.88
C GLY A 16 39.67 -57.74 -46.24
N VAL A 17 40.04 -56.84 -45.33
CA VAL A 17 40.65 -57.07 -44.01
C VAL A 17 40.26 -55.99 -42.98
N MET A 18 40.10 -56.45 -41.74
CA MET A 18 39.75 -55.80 -40.47
C MET A 18 40.63 -54.62 -40.01
N PHE A 19 40.00 -53.64 -39.32
CA PHE A 19 40.40 -53.12 -38.00
C PHE A 19 39.15 -52.60 -37.25
N PRO A 20 39.04 -52.75 -35.91
CA PRO A 20 37.78 -52.72 -35.18
C PRO A 20 37.38 -51.31 -34.72
N LEU A 21 36.10 -50.95 -34.91
CA LEU A 21 35.49 -49.77 -34.32
C LEU A 21 34.75 -50.22 -33.05
N LEU A 22 35.22 -49.78 -31.87
CA LEU A 22 34.51 -49.95 -30.60
C LEU A 22 33.22 -49.13 -30.62
N ILE A 23 32.10 -49.81 -30.43
CA ILE A 23 30.79 -49.23 -30.14
C ILE A 23 30.78 -48.86 -28.65
N LEU A 24 30.78 -47.56 -28.34
CA LEU A 24 30.35 -47.06 -27.04
C LEU A 24 28.88 -46.66 -27.14
N LEU A 25 28.02 -47.39 -26.42
CA LEU A 25 26.64 -46.97 -26.13
C LEU A 25 26.69 -45.68 -25.31
N GLY A 26 26.46 -44.54 -25.95
CA GLY A 26 26.14 -43.29 -25.25
C GLY A 26 24.67 -43.28 -24.88
N VAL A 27 24.36 -43.60 -23.63
CA VAL A 27 23.05 -43.29 -23.02
C VAL A 27 22.91 -41.78 -23.03
N VAL A 28 22.02 -41.26 -23.87
CA VAL A 28 21.58 -39.86 -23.79
C VAL A 28 20.76 -39.75 -22.51
N LEU A 29 21.42 -39.31 -21.43
CA LEU A 29 20.72 -38.77 -20.27
C LEU A 29 20.00 -37.52 -20.76
N ALA A 30 18.71 -37.65 -21.05
CA ALA A 30 17.80 -36.54 -21.10
C ALA A 30 17.92 -35.83 -19.75
N GLY A 31 18.62 -34.69 -19.73
CA GLY A 31 18.65 -33.82 -18.58
C GLY A 31 17.21 -33.44 -18.27
N SER A 32 16.69 -34.00 -17.19
CA SER A 32 15.51 -33.47 -16.53
C SER A 32 15.85 -32.04 -16.14
N SER A 33 15.37 -31.07 -16.92
CA SER A 33 15.23 -29.72 -16.45
C SER A 33 14.29 -29.79 -15.25
N SER A 34 14.84 -29.84 -14.04
CA SER A 34 14.07 -29.52 -12.85
C SER A 34 13.36 -28.19 -13.13
N PRO A 35 12.07 -28.06 -12.78
CA PRO A 35 11.47 -26.74 -12.76
C PRO A 35 12.38 -25.87 -11.88
N GLN A 36 12.96 -24.80 -12.45
CA GLN A 36 13.50 -23.74 -11.61
C GLN A 36 12.31 -23.26 -10.79
N HIS A 37 12.23 -23.68 -9.52
CA HIS A 37 11.33 -23.04 -8.59
C HIS A 37 11.64 -21.55 -8.65
N PRO A 38 10.63 -20.68 -8.88
CA PRO A 38 10.86 -19.26 -8.86
C PRO A 38 11.51 -18.92 -7.52
N THR A 39 12.73 -18.39 -7.55
CA THR A 39 13.43 -17.96 -6.34
C THR A 39 12.58 -16.86 -5.72
N THR A 40 12.05 -17.11 -4.51
CA THR A 40 11.27 -16.11 -3.78
C THR A 40 12.09 -14.82 -3.68
N PRO A 41 11.52 -13.67 -4.09
CA PRO A 41 12.23 -12.39 -4.04
C PRO A 41 12.66 -12.08 -2.60
N ILE A 42 13.85 -11.46 -2.47
CA ILE A 42 14.31 -10.88 -1.22
C ILE A 42 13.90 -9.42 -1.22
N TYR A 43 13.31 -8.98 -0.12
CA TYR A 43 13.00 -7.58 0.13
C TYR A 43 13.89 -7.08 1.26
N ASP A 44 14.13 -5.78 1.30
CA ASP A 44 15.06 -5.18 2.24
C ASP A 44 14.69 -3.73 2.59
N VAL A 45 15.15 -3.29 3.77
CA VAL A 45 14.96 -1.93 4.27
C VAL A 45 16.05 -1.59 5.31
N ALA A 46 16.60 -0.38 5.22
CA ALA A 46 17.43 0.19 6.27
C ALA A 46 16.55 0.52 7.49
N LEU A 47 16.95 0.10 8.68
CA LEU A 47 16.19 0.33 9.92
C LEU A 47 16.50 1.71 10.52
N ASP A 48 17.72 2.18 10.37
CA ASP A 48 18.18 3.51 10.82
C ASP A 48 18.69 4.37 9.67
N LEU A 49 18.79 5.69 9.90
CA LEU A 49 19.17 6.68 8.88
C LEU A 49 20.58 6.44 8.30
N ASN A 50 21.48 5.78 9.04
CA ASN A 50 22.86 5.52 8.62
C ASN A 50 23.08 4.12 8.02
N ASP A 51 22.02 3.31 7.87
CA ASP A 51 22.12 1.91 7.48
C ASP A 51 23.13 1.12 8.35
N THR A 52 23.14 1.42 9.65
CA THR A 52 23.88 0.66 10.66
C THR A 52 23.20 -0.68 10.91
N HIS A 53 21.87 -0.69 10.85
CA HIS A 53 21.00 -1.83 11.02
C HIS A 53 20.14 -1.98 9.76
N HIS A 54 20.14 -3.18 9.18
CA HIS A 54 19.43 -3.47 7.95
C HIS A 54 18.61 -4.74 8.11
N LEU A 55 17.37 -4.73 7.62
CA LEU A 55 16.47 -5.87 7.63
C LEU A 55 16.24 -6.39 6.22
N TYR A 56 16.40 -7.69 6.03
CA TYR A 56 16.01 -8.41 4.83
C TYR A 56 14.90 -9.39 5.18
N TRP A 57 13.97 -9.64 4.27
CA TRP A 57 12.94 -10.66 4.47
C TRP A 57 12.50 -11.35 3.19
N ARG A 58 11.89 -12.53 3.37
CA ARG A 58 11.22 -13.31 2.34
C ARG A 58 9.92 -13.89 2.89
N VAL A 59 8.93 -14.07 2.03
CA VAL A 59 7.60 -14.57 2.41
C VAL A 59 7.38 -15.97 1.85
N ASP A 60 7.09 -16.94 2.71
CA ASP A 60 6.63 -18.26 2.32
C ASP A 60 5.12 -18.37 2.59
N TYR A 61 4.33 -18.13 1.54
CA TYR A 61 2.88 -18.25 1.59
C TYR A 61 2.39 -19.70 1.76
N GLY A 62 3.21 -20.70 1.44
CA GLY A 62 2.85 -22.11 1.59
C GLY A 62 2.89 -22.56 3.05
N LYS A 63 3.80 -22.00 3.84
CA LYS A 63 3.91 -22.21 5.28
C LYS A 63 3.27 -21.11 6.13
N GLU A 64 2.82 -20.03 5.51
CA GLU A 64 2.33 -18.83 6.19
C GLU A 64 3.37 -18.26 7.18
N GLU A 65 4.63 -18.13 6.72
CA GLU A 65 5.75 -17.60 7.51
C GLU A 65 6.56 -16.55 6.75
N VAL A 66 7.24 -15.70 7.50
CA VAL A 66 8.23 -14.74 7.01
C VAL A 66 9.59 -15.12 7.56
N GLU A 67 10.57 -15.27 6.68
CA GLU A 67 11.98 -15.45 7.03
C GLU A 67 12.66 -14.09 7.05
N PHE A 68 13.36 -13.78 8.14
CA PHE A 68 14.07 -12.51 8.33
C PHE A 68 15.59 -12.74 8.44
N GLU A 69 16.37 -11.79 7.92
CA GLU A 69 17.80 -11.67 8.15
C GLU A 69 18.13 -10.22 8.55
N VAL A 70 18.84 -10.04 9.65
CA VAL A 70 19.22 -8.73 10.19
C VAL A 70 20.73 -8.58 10.13
N HIS A 71 21.21 -7.48 9.57
CA HIS A 71 22.64 -7.10 9.58
C HIS A 71 22.83 -5.90 10.49
N SER A 72 23.81 -5.96 11.38
CA SER A 72 24.12 -4.89 12.31
C SER A 72 25.61 -4.61 12.40
N LYS A 73 25.99 -3.37 12.10
CA LYS A 73 27.35 -2.84 12.16
C LYS A 73 27.68 -2.17 13.51
N GLY A 74 26.74 -2.21 14.48
CA GLY A 74 26.84 -1.46 15.73
C GLY A 74 28.08 -1.81 16.56
N GLY A 75 28.92 -0.81 16.85
CA GLY A 75 30.09 -0.97 17.72
C GLY A 75 29.68 -1.10 19.18
N GLY A 76 30.16 -2.14 19.88
CA GLY A 76 29.84 -2.36 21.29
C GLY A 76 30.37 -3.71 21.79
N ARG A 77 30.68 -3.82 23.09
CA ARG A 77 31.12 -5.09 23.68
C ARG A 77 29.88 -5.94 23.99
N ARG A 78 29.63 -6.97 23.16
CA ARG A 78 28.55 -7.96 23.37
C ARG A 78 27.15 -7.32 23.39
N PRO A 79 26.74 -6.64 22.31
CA PRO A 79 25.48 -5.91 22.28
C PRO A 79 24.27 -6.86 22.30
N TRP A 80 23.11 -6.28 22.54
CA TRP A 80 21.82 -6.89 22.25
C TRP A 80 21.12 -6.12 21.13
N LEU A 81 20.32 -6.83 20.35
CA LEU A 81 19.57 -6.33 19.22
C LEU A 81 18.16 -6.91 19.24
N ALA A 82 17.17 -6.03 19.12
CA ALA A 82 15.77 -6.39 18.97
C ALA A 82 15.25 -5.93 17.62
N VAL A 83 14.51 -6.80 16.95
CA VAL A 83 13.65 -6.46 15.80
C VAL A 83 12.29 -7.07 16.05
N GLY A 84 11.22 -6.33 15.78
CA GLY A 84 9.87 -6.80 16.04
C GLY A 84 8.81 -5.92 15.42
N PHE A 85 7.59 -6.03 15.93
CA PHE A 85 6.41 -5.43 15.31
C PHE A 85 5.51 -4.77 16.35
N SER A 86 4.83 -3.70 15.96
CA SER A 86 3.79 -3.09 16.79
C SER A 86 2.62 -2.60 15.97
N ASP A 87 1.47 -2.34 16.62
CA ASP A 87 0.24 -1.92 15.94
C ASP A 87 0.43 -0.58 15.23
N ARG A 88 0.96 0.43 15.95
CA ARG A 88 1.02 1.84 15.51
C ARG A 88 2.39 2.47 15.53
N GLY A 89 3.44 1.64 15.51
CA GLY A 89 4.81 2.14 15.57
C GLY A 89 5.27 2.53 16.98
N LEU A 90 4.44 2.36 18.01
CA LEU A 90 4.85 2.56 19.41
C LEU A 90 5.71 1.39 19.88
N MET A 91 6.67 1.68 20.77
CA MET A 91 7.49 0.66 21.41
C MET A 91 6.72 -0.08 22.51
N GLU A 92 5.85 0.60 23.25
CA GLU A 92 4.91 -0.07 24.15
C GLU A 92 3.99 -1.00 23.34
N GLY A 93 3.84 -2.23 23.82
CA GLY A 93 3.05 -3.25 23.14
C GLY A 93 3.78 -3.93 21.97
N ALA A 94 5.06 -3.65 21.76
CA ALA A 94 5.83 -4.29 20.69
C ALA A 94 6.13 -5.76 21.00
N ASP A 95 6.03 -6.59 19.96
CA ASP A 95 6.34 -8.02 19.94
C ASP A 95 7.70 -8.19 19.25
N LEU A 96 8.74 -8.48 20.04
CA LEU A 96 10.15 -8.39 19.66
C LEU A 96 10.80 -9.77 19.58
N CYS A 97 11.69 -9.97 18.62
CA CYS A 97 12.67 -11.05 18.57
C CYS A 97 14.06 -10.48 18.91
N VAL A 98 14.68 -10.96 19.98
CA VAL A 98 15.86 -10.33 20.57
C VAL A 98 17.06 -11.26 20.62
N LEU A 99 18.13 -10.88 19.90
CA LEU A 99 19.47 -11.45 20.07
C LEU A 99 20.18 -10.72 21.19
N TRP A 100 20.71 -11.44 22.17
CA TRP A 100 21.48 -10.82 23.25
C TRP A 100 22.61 -11.71 23.73
N THR A 101 23.65 -11.10 24.31
CA THR A 101 24.80 -11.85 24.85
C THR A 101 24.86 -11.70 26.36
N ASP A 102 24.97 -12.81 27.07
CA ASP A 102 25.07 -12.81 28.52
C ASP A 102 26.47 -12.41 29.02
N TRP A 103 26.57 -12.18 30.33
CA TRP A 103 27.83 -11.82 30.99
C TRP A 103 28.92 -12.89 30.89
N HIS A 104 28.57 -14.16 30.64
CA HIS A 104 29.52 -15.23 30.35
C HIS A 104 29.97 -15.23 28.88
N GLY A 105 29.25 -14.54 27.99
CA GLY A 105 29.54 -14.48 26.56
C GLY A 105 28.77 -15.49 25.72
N ARG A 106 27.71 -16.07 26.27
CA ARG A 106 26.81 -16.94 25.53
C ARG A 106 25.77 -16.08 24.84
N VAL A 107 25.53 -16.39 23.56
CA VAL A 107 24.50 -15.74 22.76
C VAL A 107 23.18 -16.45 22.98
N HIS A 108 22.13 -15.66 23.20
CA HIS A 108 20.75 -16.08 23.42
C HIS A 108 19.86 -15.43 22.38
N PHE A 109 18.74 -16.08 22.05
CA PHE A 109 17.70 -15.53 21.20
C PHE A 109 16.34 -15.84 21.80
N GLN A 110 15.56 -14.80 22.08
CA GLN A 110 14.28 -14.89 22.80
C GLN A 110 13.30 -13.87 22.24
N ASN A 111 12.04 -14.23 22.17
CA ASN A 111 10.96 -13.29 21.98
C ASN A 111 10.62 -12.56 23.29
N ALA A 112 10.25 -11.30 23.18
CA ALA A 112 9.87 -10.46 24.30
C ALA A 112 8.74 -9.52 23.91
N PHE A 113 7.86 -9.23 24.85
CA PHE A 113 6.84 -8.20 24.74
C PHE A 113 7.29 -6.96 25.51
N VAL A 114 6.94 -5.77 25.04
CA VAL A 114 7.24 -4.53 25.76
C VAL A 114 6.05 -4.08 26.59
N ASP A 115 6.23 -4.05 27.90
CA ASP A 115 5.22 -3.60 28.85
C ASP A 115 4.99 -2.07 28.85
N SER A 116 4.02 -1.61 29.63
CA SER A 116 3.70 -0.18 29.78
C SER A 116 4.76 0.65 30.50
N SER A 117 5.76 0.00 31.10
CA SER A 117 6.97 0.65 31.64
C SER A 117 8.13 0.65 30.63
N HIS A 118 7.85 0.30 29.38
CA HIS A 118 8.81 0.17 28.28
C HIS A 118 9.92 -0.86 28.56
N ARG A 119 9.63 -1.88 29.37
CA ARG A 119 10.54 -2.97 29.68
C ARG A 119 10.16 -4.23 28.92
N MET A 120 11.16 -4.97 28.50
CA MET A 120 10.99 -6.27 27.86
C MET A 120 10.59 -7.31 28.90
N ASP A 121 9.47 -7.97 28.67
CA ASP A 121 9.03 -9.17 29.37
C ASP A 121 9.17 -10.38 28.45
N VAL A 122 9.83 -11.43 28.94
CA VAL A 122 10.19 -12.58 28.10
C VAL A 122 9.05 -13.59 28.16
N ALA A 123 8.60 -14.04 27.00
CA ALA A 123 7.55 -15.04 26.92
C ALA A 123 8.05 -16.43 27.34
N ASP A 124 7.14 -17.27 27.85
CA ASP A 124 7.43 -18.66 28.21
C ASP A 124 7.52 -19.61 27.01
N HIS A 125 7.23 -19.12 25.80
CA HIS A 125 7.25 -19.86 24.54
C HIS A 125 8.07 -19.10 23.48
N GLN A 126 8.66 -19.81 22.52
CA GLN A 126 9.47 -19.23 21.44
C GLN A 126 8.69 -19.21 20.12
N ASP A 127 8.45 -18.01 19.59
CA ASP A 127 7.75 -17.81 18.31
C ASP A 127 8.67 -17.26 17.20
N CYS A 128 9.92 -16.92 17.54
CA CYS A 128 10.95 -16.54 16.58
C CYS A 128 11.85 -17.77 16.37
N GLU A 129 11.52 -18.57 15.37
CA GLU A 129 12.09 -19.90 15.12
C GLU A 129 13.31 -19.82 14.18
N ASP A 130 13.93 -20.96 13.88
CA ASP A 130 15.05 -21.10 12.93
C ASP A 130 16.24 -20.15 13.14
N PHE A 131 16.49 -19.78 14.40
CA PHE A 131 17.54 -18.85 14.76
C PHE A 131 18.92 -19.33 14.32
N ARG A 132 19.62 -18.49 13.56
CA ARG A 132 21.04 -18.67 13.24
C ARG A 132 21.73 -17.32 13.38
N TYR A 133 22.99 -17.32 13.80
CA TYR A 133 23.78 -16.09 13.83
C TYR A 133 25.23 -16.35 13.42
N LYS A 134 25.86 -15.33 12.87
CA LYS A 134 27.31 -15.26 12.66
C LYS A 134 27.80 -13.83 12.85
N VAL A 135 29.08 -13.69 13.16
CA VAL A 135 29.78 -12.42 13.09
C VAL A 135 30.77 -12.51 11.94
N LEU A 136 30.66 -11.62 10.96
CA LEU A 136 31.55 -11.56 9.79
C LEU A 136 32.02 -10.12 9.60
N ASP A 137 33.34 -9.92 9.55
CA ASP A 137 33.97 -8.61 9.35
C ASP A 137 33.44 -7.51 10.28
N GLY A 138 33.17 -7.87 11.54
CA GLY A 138 32.61 -6.95 12.55
C GLY A 138 31.10 -6.73 12.46
N VAL A 139 30.41 -7.32 11.49
CA VAL A 139 28.95 -7.25 11.33
C VAL A 139 28.28 -8.45 11.97
N ILE A 140 27.34 -8.20 12.88
CA ILE A 140 26.46 -9.24 13.43
C ILE A 140 25.37 -9.51 12.41
N LYS A 141 25.24 -10.77 11.99
CA LYS A 141 24.17 -11.22 11.11
C LYS A 141 23.38 -12.32 11.80
N PHE A 142 22.07 -12.18 11.86
CA PHE A 142 21.21 -13.25 12.38
C PHE A 142 19.94 -13.42 11.57
N THR A 143 19.44 -14.64 11.53
CA THR A 143 18.22 -15.03 10.83
C THR A 143 17.21 -15.62 11.81
N PHE A 144 15.94 -15.46 11.53
CA PHE A 144 14.84 -16.15 12.23
C PHE A 144 13.60 -16.21 11.34
N SER A 145 12.70 -17.13 11.63
CA SER A 145 11.40 -17.26 10.97
C SER A 145 10.28 -16.88 11.94
N ARG A 146 9.20 -16.27 11.43
CA ARG A 146 7.98 -16.02 12.20
C ARG A 146 6.73 -16.30 11.38
N LYS A 147 5.78 -17.03 11.97
CA LYS A 147 4.46 -17.28 11.37
C LYS A 147 3.65 -16.00 11.25
N PHE A 148 2.77 -15.93 10.25
CA PHE A 148 1.83 -14.83 10.08
C PHE A 148 0.96 -14.63 11.32
N ASN A 149 0.53 -15.75 11.92
CA ASN A 149 -0.21 -15.77 13.18
C ASN A 149 0.39 -16.84 14.09
N THR A 150 0.85 -16.44 15.27
CA THR A 150 1.42 -17.36 16.27
C THR A 150 0.36 -18.05 17.13
N CYS A 151 -0.91 -17.66 16.99
CA CYS A 151 -2.03 -18.14 17.79
C CYS A 151 -1.98 -17.77 19.28
N HIS A 152 -1.01 -16.96 19.68
CA HIS A 152 -0.88 -16.44 21.03
C HIS A 152 -1.61 -15.10 21.17
N GLN A 153 -2.35 -14.94 22.27
CA GLN A 153 -3.06 -13.71 22.56
C GLN A 153 -2.05 -12.56 22.74
N HIS A 154 -2.38 -11.37 22.24
CA HIS A 154 -1.52 -10.16 22.28
C HIS A 154 -0.28 -10.17 21.39
N HIS A 155 -0.01 -11.27 20.68
CA HIS A 155 1.04 -11.29 19.67
C HIS A 155 0.63 -10.52 18.43
N TYR A 156 1.61 -9.95 17.75
CA TYR A 156 1.36 -9.25 16.50
C TYR A 156 0.99 -10.25 15.41
N VAL A 157 -0.13 -10.02 14.73
CA VAL A 157 -0.56 -10.80 13.56
C VAL A 157 -0.06 -10.10 12.32
N ILE A 158 0.88 -10.72 11.61
CA ILE A 158 1.38 -10.23 10.33
C ILE A 158 0.29 -10.52 9.29
N GLN A 159 -0.30 -9.45 8.77
CA GLN A 159 -1.35 -9.48 7.75
C GLN A 159 -0.96 -8.55 6.61
N ARG A 160 -1.62 -8.70 5.46
CA ARG A 160 -1.43 -7.77 4.34
C ARG A 160 -1.84 -6.37 4.79
N GLY A 161 -1.09 -5.37 4.36
CA GLY A 161 -1.20 -4.03 4.90
C GLY A 161 0.16 -3.45 5.27
N THR A 162 0.12 -2.34 5.99
CA THR A 162 1.29 -1.76 6.62
C THR A 162 1.73 -2.64 7.79
N THR A 163 3.03 -2.81 7.97
CA THR A 163 3.63 -3.34 9.19
C THR A 163 4.58 -2.29 9.75
N HIS A 164 4.42 -1.97 11.04
CA HIS A 164 5.36 -1.10 11.75
C HIS A 164 6.46 -1.96 12.38
N VAL A 165 7.61 -2.02 11.72
CA VAL A 165 8.78 -2.75 12.19
C VAL A 165 9.50 -1.91 13.23
N GLN A 166 9.60 -2.44 14.45
CA GLN A 166 10.38 -1.88 15.54
C GLN A 166 11.80 -2.41 15.50
N TRP A 167 12.76 -1.58 15.86
CA TRP A 167 14.13 -2.02 16.10
C TRP A 167 14.73 -1.31 17.31
N SER A 168 15.66 -2.00 17.97
CA SER A 168 16.42 -1.45 19.07
C SER A 168 17.78 -2.12 19.18
N TRP A 169 18.75 -1.33 19.61
CA TRP A 169 20.12 -1.75 19.85
C TRP A 169 20.57 -1.22 21.20
N GLY A 170 21.27 -2.05 21.96
CA GLY A 170 21.88 -1.60 23.21
C GLY A 170 23.17 -2.32 23.55
N SER A 171 24.01 -1.61 24.30
CA SER A 171 25.24 -2.15 24.85
C SER A 171 24.94 -3.27 25.86
N GLY A 172 25.79 -4.30 25.83
CA GLY A 172 25.75 -5.39 26.80
C GLY A 172 27.09 -5.52 27.56
N PRO A 173 27.35 -6.69 28.17
CA PRO A 173 26.49 -7.86 28.22
C PRO A 173 25.28 -7.68 29.16
N LEU A 174 24.26 -8.55 29.02
CA LEU A 174 23.10 -8.58 29.91
C LEU A 174 23.20 -9.72 30.94
N TYR A 175 22.54 -9.56 32.08
CA TYR A 175 22.34 -10.69 33.02
C TYR A 175 21.15 -11.55 32.59
N ARG A 176 20.05 -10.90 32.23
CA ARG A 176 18.81 -11.49 31.67
C ARG A 176 18.14 -10.44 30.79
N LEU A 177 17.28 -10.88 29.88
CA LEU A 177 16.51 -9.99 29.02
C LEU A 177 15.31 -9.35 29.74
N SER A 178 14.61 -10.12 30.58
CA SER A 178 13.45 -9.62 31.32
C SER A 178 13.80 -8.42 32.22
N GLY A 179 13.05 -7.34 32.04
CA GLY A 179 13.21 -6.06 32.72
C GLY A 179 14.14 -5.06 32.04
N VAL A 180 14.80 -5.41 30.93
CA VAL A 180 15.64 -4.47 30.17
C VAL A 180 14.76 -3.44 29.45
N LEU A 181 15.18 -2.17 29.44
CA LEU A 181 14.47 -1.10 28.73
C LEU A 181 14.56 -1.34 27.22
N ALA A 182 13.40 -1.41 26.55
CA ALA A 182 13.31 -1.70 25.14
C ALA A 182 13.91 -0.61 24.25
N SER A 183 14.04 0.63 24.74
CA SER A 183 14.64 1.74 24.00
C SER A 183 16.13 1.54 23.70
N GLY A 184 16.82 0.70 24.47
CA GLY A 184 18.26 0.49 24.35
C GLY A 184 19.06 1.79 24.41
N ASP A 185 20.19 1.78 23.69
CA ASP A 185 20.99 2.99 23.44
C ASP A 185 20.44 3.74 22.22
N THR A 186 19.93 3.00 21.23
CA THR A 186 19.27 3.55 20.03
C THR A 186 18.09 2.68 19.63
N THR A 187 17.01 3.29 19.18
CA THR A 187 15.80 2.62 18.74
C THR A 187 15.09 3.44 17.66
N GLY A 188 14.22 2.79 16.89
CA GLY A 188 13.36 3.45 15.93
C GLY A 188 12.34 2.49 15.35
N MET A 189 11.61 2.98 14.35
CA MET A 189 10.64 2.20 13.61
C MET A 189 10.67 2.56 12.12
N VAL A 190 10.37 1.57 11.28
CA VAL A 190 10.14 1.76 9.84
C VAL A 190 8.81 1.12 9.44
N ARG A 191 8.22 1.58 8.34
CA ARG A 191 6.98 1.05 7.79
C ARG A 191 7.27 0.31 6.50
N VAL A 192 6.73 -0.90 6.38
CA VAL A 192 6.87 -1.74 5.19
C VAL A 192 5.58 -2.52 4.96
N GLU A 193 5.33 -2.97 3.73
CA GLU A 193 4.43 -4.10 3.48
C GLU A 193 5.27 -5.38 3.53
N LEU A 194 5.15 -6.17 4.62
CA LEU A 194 5.87 -7.44 4.72
C LEU A 194 5.32 -8.48 3.72
N LEU A 195 3.99 -8.61 3.66
CA LEU A 195 3.32 -9.62 2.84
C LEU A 195 3.07 -9.10 1.41
N LYS A 196 4.16 -8.96 0.65
CA LYS A 196 4.11 -8.54 -0.77
C LYS A 196 3.63 -9.68 -1.67
N PRO A 197 2.70 -9.42 -2.61
CA PRO A 197 2.17 -10.44 -3.49
C PRO A 197 3.28 -11.11 -4.31
N ASN A 198 3.26 -12.43 -4.39
CA ASN A 198 4.20 -13.19 -5.22
C ASN A 198 3.81 -13.09 -6.69
N LEU A 199 4.20 -11.99 -7.34
CA LEU A 199 3.94 -11.73 -8.74
C LEU A 199 5.12 -12.17 -9.61
N PRO A 200 4.86 -12.70 -10.81
CA PRO A 200 5.92 -13.02 -11.75
C PRO A 200 6.70 -11.76 -12.12
N GLN A 201 8.02 -11.83 -12.08
CA GLN A 201 8.86 -10.75 -12.55
C GLN A 201 8.69 -10.61 -14.08
N LEU A 202 8.08 -9.51 -14.50
CA LEU A 202 7.88 -9.20 -15.91
C LEU A 202 9.15 -8.58 -16.47
N ALA A 203 9.77 -9.23 -17.46
CA ALA A 203 10.84 -8.63 -18.22
C ALA A 203 10.27 -7.46 -19.04
N LEU A 204 10.83 -6.27 -18.83
CA LEU A 204 10.57 -5.11 -19.66
C LEU A 204 11.22 -5.37 -21.03
N GLY A 205 10.46 -5.26 -22.12
CA GLY A 205 10.94 -5.58 -23.48
C GLY A 205 12.15 -4.72 -23.90
N ASP A 206 12.83 -5.13 -24.96
CA ASP A 206 14.06 -4.47 -25.45
C ASP A 206 13.84 -3.03 -25.95
N ASP A 207 12.59 -2.65 -26.19
CA ASP A 207 12.17 -1.33 -26.70
C ASP A 207 11.77 -0.33 -25.60
N VAL A 208 12.01 -0.69 -24.33
CA VAL A 208 11.68 0.17 -23.19
C VAL A 208 12.71 1.29 -23.03
N LEU A 209 12.20 2.51 -22.89
CA LEU A 209 12.94 3.74 -22.63
C LEU A 209 12.68 4.19 -21.18
N VAL A 210 13.59 5.01 -20.64
CA VAL A 210 13.47 5.57 -19.29
C VAL A 210 13.35 7.08 -19.36
N LEU A 211 12.38 7.63 -18.66
CA LEU A 211 12.23 9.06 -18.39
C LEU A 211 12.36 9.26 -16.88
N GLU A 212 13.28 10.12 -16.45
CA GLU A 212 13.38 10.50 -15.05
C GLU A 212 12.85 11.93 -14.85
N VAL A 213 11.96 12.11 -13.88
CA VAL A 213 11.41 13.40 -13.48
C VAL A 213 11.92 13.71 -12.09
N HIS A 214 12.73 14.76 -11.96
CA HIS A 214 13.43 15.11 -10.74
C HIS A 214 13.01 16.46 -10.17
N SER A 215 13.12 16.57 -8.85
CA SER A 215 13.24 17.87 -8.19
C SER A 215 14.60 18.51 -8.53
N GLN A 216 14.69 19.84 -8.54
CA GLN A 216 15.89 20.55 -9.02
C GLN A 216 16.71 21.16 -7.88
N LYS A 217 17.65 20.41 -7.29
CA LYS A 217 18.56 20.91 -6.24
C LYS A 217 17.82 21.61 -5.09
N VAL A 218 16.78 20.97 -4.58
CA VAL A 218 15.96 21.46 -3.47
C VAL A 218 16.82 21.57 -2.24
N ARG A 219 16.86 22.76 -1.63
CA ARG A 219 17.43 22.93 -0.29
C ARG A 219 16.36 22.47 0.71
N VAL A 220 16.43 21.20 1.12
CA VAL A 220 15.43 20.60 2.01
C VAL A 220 15.35 21.46 3.28
N PRO A 221 14.17 22.01 3.62
CA PRO A 221 14.03 22.83 4.82
C PRO A 221 14.38 22.06 6.09
N SER A 222 14.88 22.78 7.10
CA SER A 222 15.08 22.25 8.46
C SER A 222 13.77 22.21 9.26
N GLU A 223 12.68 21.86 8.59
CA GLU A 223 11.37 21.62 9.18
C GLU A 223 11.12 20.12 9.20
N GLU A 224 10.30 19.67 10.13
CA GLU A 224 9.99 18.24 10.29
C GLU A 224 9.31 17.64 9.04
N THR A 225 8.46 18.41 8.38
CA THR A 225 7.66 17.97 7.24
C THR A 225 7.67 19.06 6.18
N THR A 226 8.01 18.70 4.94
CA THR A 226 7.96 19.61 3.79
C THR A 226 7.39 18.90 2.57
N TYR A 227 6.39 19.50 1.93
CA TYR A 227 5.90 19.08 0.62
C TYR A 227 6.40 20.05 -0.44
N TRP A 228 7.17 19.53 -1.40
CA TRP A 228 7.84 20.31 -2.42
C TRP A 228 7.36 19.93 -3.81
N CYS A 229 6.89 20.91 -4.57
CA CYS A 229 6.32 20.71 -5.90
C CYS A 229 7.26 21.25 -6.98
N THR A 230 7.44 20.47 -8.04
CA THR A 230 8.23 20.80 -9.23
C THR A 230 7.39 20.56 -10.48
N VAL A 231 7.06 21.61 -11.24
CA VAL A 231 6.28 21.52 -12.49
C VAL A 231 7.20 21.57 -13.69
N GLU A 232 7.13 20.54 -14.53
CA GLU A 232 7.97 20.37 -15.71
C GLU A 232 7.16 19.95 -16.94
N ARG A 233 7.73 20.18 -18.12
CA ARG A 233 7.15 19.74 -19.40
C ARG A 233 7.86 18.47 -19.87
N LEU A 234 7.08 17.44 -20.19
CA LEU A 234 7.57 16.22 -20.79
C LEU A 234 8.29 16.47 -22.13
N PRO A 235 9.29 15.64 -22.50
CA PRO A 235 10.00 15.74 -23.77
C PRO A 235 9.09 15.65 -25.00
N GLU A 236 9.56 16.15 -26.14
CA GLU A 236 8.81 16.11 -27.42
C GLU A 236 8.41 14.70 -27.88
N ALA A 237 9.11 13.67 -27.43
CA ALA A 237 8.73 12.27 -27.68
C ALA A 237 7.29 11.97 -27.24
N PHE A 238 6.78 12.63 -26.20
CA PHE A 238 5.42 12.44 -25.67
C PHE A 238 4.34 13.16 -26.51
N THR A 239 4.68 13.72 -27.67
CA THR A 239 3.68 14.07 -28.70
C THR A 239 3.00 12.81 -29.27
N GLU A 240 3.68 11.67 -29.21
CA GLU A 240 3.11 10.35 -29.50
C GLU A 240 2.66 9.66 -28.20
N LYS A 241 1.64 8.80 -28.31
CA LYS A 241 1.14 8.01 -27.18
C LYS A 241 2.12 6.88 -26.87
N HIS A 242 2.43 6.73 -25.59
CA HIS A 242 3.27 5.67 -25.03
C HIS A 242 2.54 4.95 -23.90
N HIS A 243 3.03 3.78 -23.52
CA HIS A 243 2.63 3.08 -22.29
C HIS A 243 3.77 3.10 -21.29
N VAL A 244 3.51 3.61 -20.08
CA VAL A 244 4.37 3.37 -18.92
C VAL A 244 4.08 1.96 -18.40
N LEU A 245 5.14 1.16 -18.28
CA LEU A 245 5.10 -0.25 -17.87
C LEU A 245 5.59 -0.44 -16.44
N GLU A 246 6.44 0.45 -15.96
CA GLU A 246 6.96 0.44 -14.60
C GLU A 246 7.28 1.88 -14.18
N PHE A 247 7.12 2.17 -12.89
CA PHE A 247 7.72 3.36 -12.29
C PHE A 247 8.38 3.02 -10.95
N GLY A 248 9.32 3.85 -10.53
CA GLY A 248 10.05 3.66 -9.29
C GLY A 248 10.81 4.90 -8.85
N PRO A 249 11.38 4.88 -7.64
CA PRO A 249 12.11 6.01 -7.10
C PRO A 249 13.49 6.15 -7.76
N VAL A 250 13.95 7.39 -7.85
CA VAL A 250 15.35 7.76 -8.07
C VAL A 250 15.71 8.70 -6.93
N ILE A 251 16.39 8.19 -5.91
CA ILE A 251 16.71 8.94 -4.70
C ILE A 251 18.15 9.48 -4.80
N GLU A 252 18.34 10.76 -4.48
CA GLU A 252 19.65 11.37 -4.34
C GLU A 252 20.41 10.69 -3.18
N ALA A 253 21.65 10.27 -3.45
CA ALA A 253 22.44 9.54 -2.48
C ALA A 253 22.66 10.36 -1.19
N GLY A 254 22.37 9.76 -0.04
CA GLY A 254 22.45 10.40 1.28
C GLY A 254 21.16 11.10 1.73
N ASN A 255 20.08 11.04 0.95
CA ASN A 255 18.76 11.55 1.29
C ASN A 255 17.68 10.44 1.37
N GLU A 256 18.09 9.16 1.32
CA GLU A 256 17.20 8.00 1.49
C GLU A 256 16.43 8.03 2.81
N ASP A 257 16.97 8.76 3.79
CA ASP A 257 16.44 8.91 5.13
C ASP A 257 15.35 10.00 5.24
N VAL A 258 15.31 10.95 4.31
CA VAL A 258 14.36 12.08 4.33
C VAL A 258 13.31 12.03 3.24
N VAL A 259 13.59 11.45 2.08
CA VAL A 259 12.60 11.34 1.01
C VAL A 259 11.60 10.26 1.39
N HIS A 260 10.41 10.70 1.78
CA HIS A 260 9.46 9.84 2.45
C HIS A 260 8.33 9.36 1.53
N HIS A 261 7.86 10.22 0.62
CA HIS A 261 7.09 9.78 -0.55
C HIS A 261 7.21 10.77 -1.71
N MET A 262 6.86 10.32 -2.91
CA MET A 262 6.84 11.10 -4.14
C MET A 262 5.60 10.78 -4.97
N GLU A 263 4.98 11.79 -5.55
CA GLU A 263 3.84 11.64 -6.46
C GLU A 263 4.07 12.44 -7.75
N LEU A 264 3.68 11.87 -8.88
CA LEU A 264 3.71 12.52 -10.18
C LEU A 264 2.29 12.74 -10.67
N PHE A 265 1.91 14.00 -10.84
CA PHE A 265 0.60 14.40 -11.32
C PHE A 265 0.66 14.87 -12.78
N HIS A 266 -0.37 14.56 -13.56
CA HIS A 266 -0.65 15.17 -14.85
C HIS A 266 -1.48 16.43 -14.67
N CYS A 267 -1.13 17.49 -15.40
CA CYS A 267 -1.88 18.74 -15.42
C CYS A 267 -2.99 18.70 -16.47
N GLU A 268 -4.24 18.59 -16.01
CA GLU A 268 -5.40 18.32 -16.86
C GLU A 268 -5.90 19.56 -17.59
N TYR A 269 -5.20 19.91 -18.66
CA TYR A 269 -5.61 20.94 -19.60
C TYR A 269 -5.82 20.39 -21.00
N PRO A 270 -6.60 21.10 -21.85
CA PRO A 270 -6.57 20.86 -23.28
C PRO A 270 -5.14 20.90 -23.84
N PRO A 271 -4.85 20.16 -24.93
CA PRO A 271 -3.58 20.23 -25.62
C PRO A 271 -3.22 21.68 -26.00
N GLY A 272 -1.94 22.04 -25.85
CA GLY A 272 -1.41 23.36 -26.22
C GLY A 272 -1.55 24.44 -25.14
N VAL A 273 -2.32 24.21 -24.08
CA VAL A 273 -2.31 25.09 -22.90
C VAL A 273 -0.98 24.96 -22.17
N THR A 274 -0.35 26.10 -21.88
CA THR A 274 0.94 26.17 -21.18
C THR A 274 0.70 26.29 -19.68
N VAL A 275 1.30 25.39 -18.89
CA VAL A 275 1.35 25.50 -17.43
C VAL A 275 2.67 26.16 -17.04
N PRO A 276 2.69 27.17 -16.15
CA PRO A 276 3.93 27.78 -15.70
C PRO A 276 4.80 26.75 -14.97
N LYS A 277 6.09 26.74 -15.28
CA LYS A 277 7.06 25.99 -14.47
C LYS A 277 7.06 26.54 -13.05
N TYR A 278 7.21 25.64 -12.08
CA TYR A 278 7.19 25.98 -10.67
C TYR A 278 8.16 25.11 -9.90
N GLN A 279 8.76 25.68 -8.88
CA GLN A 279 9.56 24.95 -7.92
C GLN A 279 9.45 25.62 -6.56
N GLY A 280 8.87 24.92 -5.58
CA GLY A 280 8.68 25.48 -4.25
C GLY A 280 7.76 24.64 -3.38
N PRO A 281 7.45 25.11 -2.17
CA PRO A 281 6.46 24.47 -1.31
C PRO A 281 5.12 24.29 -2.03
N CYS A 282 4.49 23.13 -1.91
CA CYS A 282 3.23 22.86 -2.62
C CYS A 282 2.09 23.78 -2.16
N ALA A 283 2.10 24.20 -0.90
CA ALA A 283 1.10 25.10 -0.31
C ALA A 283 1.49 26.59 -0.34
N ALA A 284 2.42 26.99 -1.21
CA ALA A 284 2.84 28.38 -1.30
C ALA A 284 1.68 29.29 -1.76
N PRO A 285 1.44 30.44 -1.11
CA PRO A 285 0.29 31.31 -1.42
C PRO A 285 0.40 32.03 -2.77
N ASP A 286 1.60 32.12 -3.33
CA ASP A 286 1.92 32.74 -4.61
C ASP A 286 1.98 31.74 -5.77
N ARG A 287 1.60 30.47 -5.52
CA ARG A 287 1.52 29.44 -6.56
C ARG A 287 0.47 29.82 -7.61
N ALA A 288 0.84 29.72 -8.88
CA ALA A 288 -0.04 30.06 -10.00
C ALA A 288 -1.30 29.15 -9.99
N PRO A 289 -2.52 29.70 -10.16
CA PRO A 289 -3.75 28.90 -10.15
C PRO A 289 -3.79 27.78 -11.19
N GLU A 290 -3.04 27.91 -12.28
CA GLU A 290 -2.96 26.89 -13.32
C GLU A 290 -2.37 25.56 -12.80
N ILE A 291 -1.56 25.62 -11.75
CA ILE A 291 -0.96 24.42 -11.14
C ILE A 291 -2.02 23.62 -10.38
N ASP A 292 -3.14 24.23 -9.98
CA ASP A 292 -4.23 23.54 -9.27
C ASP A 292 -4.97 22.52 -10.15
N ALA A 293 -4.70 22.48 -11.46
CA ALA A 293 -5.19 21.43 -12.36
C ALA A 293 -4.29 20.18 -12.40
N CYS A 294 -3.11 20.23 -11.78
CA CYS A 294 -2.20 19.09 -11.68
C CYS A 294 -2.62 18.17 -10.53
N LYS A 295 -3.70 17.41 -10.75
CA LYS A 295 -4.35 16.58 -9.73
C LYS A 295 -4.48 15.11 -10.10
N ARG A 296 -4.37 14.77 -11.39
CA ARG A 296 -4.44 13.38 -11.84
C ARG A 296 -3.14 12.65 -11.56
N VAL A 297 -3.14 11.72 -10.61
CA VAL A 297 -1.97 10.91 -10.26
C VAL A 297 -1.60 10.00 -11.44
N LEU A 298 -0.32 9.99 -11.83
CA LEU A 298 0.27 9.06 -12.81
C LEU A 298 1.12 7.99 -12.13
N ALA A 299 1.82 8.36 -11.06
CA ALA A 299 2.69 7.50 -10.28
C ALA A 299 2.77 8.00 -8.83
N ALA A 300 2.86 7.09 -7.87
CA ALA A 300 3.06 7.41 -6.46
C ALA A 300 3.96 6.35 -5.82
N TRP A 301 4.93 6.81 -5.02
CA TRP A 301 5.90 5.96 -4.34
C TRP A 301 6.08 6.42 -2.90
N ALA A 302 6.23 5.48 -1.96
CA ALA A 302 6.55 5.76 -0.57
C ALA A 302 7.82 4.99 -0.14
N MET A 303 8.51 5.51 0.87
CA MET A 303 9.72 4.90 1.45
C MET A 303 9.48 3.42 1.79
N GLY A 304 10.32 2.53 1.27
CA GLY A 304 10.19 1.08 1.45
C GLY A 304 9.34 0.37 0.39
N ALA A 305 8.65 1.11 -0.48
CA ALA A 305 7.96 0.53 -1.63
C ALA A 305 8.98 0.13 -2.71
N SER A 306 8.78 -1.05 -3.31
CA SER A 306 9.51 -1.47 -4.50
C SER A 306 8.99 -0.72 -5.74
N ARG A 307 9.63 -0.92 -6.90
CA ARG A 307 9.11 -0.42 -8.18
C ARG A 307 7.73 -0.99 -8.45
N PHE A 308 6.83 -0.17 -8.97
CA PHE A 308 5.49 -0.60 -9.36
C PHE A 308 5.49 -1.02 -10.82
N VAL A 309 5.07 -2.27 -11.08
CA VAL A 309 5.02 -2.85 -12.42
C VAL A 309 3.58 -3.03 -12.87
N TYR A 310 3.24 -2.49 -14.04
CA TYR A 310 1.94 -2.68 -14.68
C TYR A 310 1.79 -4.11 -15.21
N PRO A 311 0.56 -4.69 -15.21
CA PRO A 311 0.32 -6.07 -15.62
C PRO A 311 0.52 -6.23 -17.14
N GLN A 312 0.89 -7.42 -17.64
CA GLN A 312 1.23 -7.64 -19.06
C GLN A 312 0.13 -7.18 -20.03
N GLU A 313 -1.11 -7.22 -19.57
CA GLU A 313 -2.32 -6.84 -20.29
C GLU A 313 -2.44 -5.33 -20.53
N ALA A 314 -1.84 -4.50 -19.67
CA ALA A 314 -2.07 -3.06 -19.68
C ALA A 314 -0.84 -2.20 -19.36
N GLY A 315 -0.83 -0.97 -19.86
CA GLY A 315 0.14 0.06 -19.51
C GLY A 315 -0.56 1.42 -19.31
N MET A 316 0.01 2.30 -18.50
CA MET A 316 -0.56 3.64 -18.29
C MET A 316 -0.28 4.52 -19.51
N PRO A 317 -1.33 5.01 -20.21
CA PRO A 317 -1.14 5.86 -21.37
C PRO A 317 -0.60 7.23 -20.97
N VAL A 318 0.49 7.66 -21.63
CA VAL A 318 1.10 8.98 -21.48
C VAL A 318 1.45 9.54 -22.85
N GLY A 319 1.20 10.83 -23.08
CA GLY A 319 1.44 11.46 -24.36
C GLY A 319 0.34 11.21 -25.40
N GLY A 320 0.53 11.75 -26.61
CA GLY A 320 -0.44 11.71 -27.70
C GLY A 320 -1.10 13.07 -27.97
N ALA A 321 -1.94 13.12 -29.01
CA ALA A 321 -2.52 14.37 -29.51
C ALA A 321 -3.45 15.07 -28.49
N ASP A 322 -4.14 14.30 -27.66
CA ASP A 322 -5.08 14.80 -26.65
C ASP A 322 -4.44 14.98 -25.25
N PHE A 323 -3.12 14.78 -25.13
CA PHE A 323 -2.40 14.84 -23.87
C PHE A 323 -1.71 16.20 -23.68
N ASN A 324 -1.82 16.78 -22.48
CA ASN A 324 -1.08 17.97 -22.12
C ASN A 324 0.28 17.57 -21.52
N PRO A 325 1.42 18.03 -22.07
CA PRO A 325 2.72 17.50 -21.67
C PRO A 325 3.21 18.00 -20.31
N TYR A 326 2.43 18.71 -19.51
CA TYR A 326 2.86 19.22 -18.21
C TYR A 326 2.55 18.24 -17.09
N VAL A 327 3.55 18.01 -16.24
CA VAL A 327 3.47 17.17 -15.06
C VAL A 327 4.01 17.91 -13.85
N MET A 328 3.53 17.55 -12.66
CA MET A 328 3.99 18.06 -11.37
C MET A 328 4.52 16.91 -10.53
N LEU A 329 5.79 16.96 -10.15
CA LEU A 329 6.37 16.09 -9.13
C LEU A 329 6.20 16.73 -7.75
N GLU A 330 5.53 16.05 -6.84
CA GLU A 330 5.49 16.37 -5.42
C GLU A 330 6.42 15.43 -4.65
N VAL A 331 7.32 15.99 -3.85
CA VAL A 331 8.20 15.25 -2.95
C VAL A 331 7.90 15.65 -1.51
N HIS A 332 7.56 14.67 -0.68
CA HIS A 332 7.41 14.85 0.75
C HIS A 332 8.70 14.45 1.46
N TYR A 333 9.33 15.45 2.09
CA TYR A 333 10.46 15.26 2.99
C TYR A 333 9.99 15.15 4.44
N ASN A 334 10.38 14.06 5.09
CA ASN A 334 10.26 13.90 6.53
C ASN A 334 11.65 14.03 7.17
N ASN A 335 11.91 15.16 7.83
CA ASN A 335 13.21 15.50 8.44
C ASN A 335 13.05 15.68 9.96
N PRO A 336 12.78 14.59 10.71
CA PRO A 336 12.47 14.65 12.14
C PRO A 336 13.59 15.25 12.99
N LEU A 337 14.85 15.08 12.55
CA LEU A 337 16.03 15.66 13.20
C LEU A 337 16.32 17.11 12.79
N ARG A 338 15.51 17.67 11.88
CA ARG A 338 15.59 19.07 11.39
C ARG A 338 16.99 19.44 10.90
N HIS A 339 17.67 18.51 10.23
CA HIS A 339 18.99 18.77 9.66
C HIS A 339 18.91 19.85 8.58
N ALA A 340 19.86 20.79 8.62
CA ALA A 340 19.98 21.84 7.63
C ALA A 340 21.07 21.51 6.59
N GLY A 341 20.99 22.16 5.42
CA GLY A 341 22.06 22.10 4.42
C GLY A 341 22.01 20.90 3.47
N ARG A 342 20.99 20.02 3.59
CA ARG A 342 20.73 18.96 2.61
C ARG A 342 20.26 19.56 1.29
N VAL A 343 20.78 18.99 0.20
CA VAL A 343 20.37 19.31 -1.16
C VAL A 343 19.86 18.03 -1.79
N ASP A 344 18.67 18.09 -2.37
CA ASP A 344 18.01 16.94 -2.95
C ASP A 344 17.63 17.18 -4.42
N SER A 345 17.84 16.16 -5.25
CA SER A 345 17.33 16.10 -6.62
C SER A 345 16.59 14.78 -6.86
N SER A 346 15.95 14.22 -5.84
CA SER A 346 15.20 12.97 -5.94
C SER A 346 13.98 13.13 -6.84
N GLY A 347 13.49 12.00 -7.35
CA GLY A 347 12.40 11.97 -8.30
C GLY A 347 11.92 10.56 -8.65
N LEU A 348 11.18 10.46 -9.75
CA LEU A 348 10.60 9.21 -10.23
C LEU A 348 11.16 8.85 -11.61
N SER A 349 11.51 7.59 -11.80
CA SER A 349 11.81 7.00 -13.12
C SER A 349 10.55 6.34 -13.67
N LEU A 350 10.18 6.66 -14.91
CA LEU A 350 9.13 6.02 -15.68
C LEU A 350 9.77 5.18 -16.79
N HIS A 351 9.51 3.88 -16.80
CA HIS A 351 9.91 2.98 -17.87
C HIS A 351 8.73 2.86 -18.85
N TYR A 352 8.93 3.31 -20.08
CA TYR A 352 7.86 3.46 -21.07
C TYR A 352 8.23 2.88 -22.43
N THR A 353 7.21 2.52 -23.22
CA THR A 353 7.38 1.95 -24.57
C THR A 353 6.41 2.58 -25.58
N ARG A 354 6.80 2.54 -26.85
CA ARG A 354 5.92 2.81 -28.01
C ARG A 354 5.06 1.61 -28.39
N THR A 355 5.48 0.39 -28.02
CA THR A 355 4.73 -0.85 -28.26
C THR A 355 3.64 -0.97 -27.21
N LEU A 356 2.46 -0.44 -27.54
CA LEU A 356 1.32 -0.42 -26.62
C LEU A 356 0.87 -1.85 -26.27
N ARG A 357 0.61 -2.09 -25.00
CA ARG A 357 -0.07 -3.30 -24.50
C ARG A 357 -1.53 -3.32 -24.96
N ALA A 358 -2.18 -4.46 -24.79
CA ALA A 358 -3.54 -4.70 -25.28
C ALA A 358 -4.56 -3.68 -24.73
N HIS A 359 -4.36 -3.21 -23.50
CA HIS A 359 -5.26 -2.27 -22.84
C HIS A 359 -4.53 -1.04 -22.30
N ASP A 360 -5.21 0.10 -22.33
CA ASP A 360 -4.86 1.25 -21.50
C ASP A 360 -5.28 0.96 -20.06
N ALA A 361 -4.36 1.19 -19.12
CA ALA A 361 -4.70 1.27 -17.71
C ALA A 361 -5.27 2.66 -17.37
N ALA A 362 -6.10 2.70 -16.34
CA ALA A 362 -6.67 3.93 -15.80
C ALA A 362 -6.74 3.87 -14.27
N ILE A 363 -7.06 5.01 -13.66
CA ILE A 363 -7.25 5.17 -12.22
C ILE A 363 -8.66 5.68 -11.99
N MET A 364 -9.36 5.09 -11.03
CA MET A 364 -10.67 5.53 -10.56
C MET A 364 -10.57 5.91 -9.08
N GLU A 365 -11.09 7.08 -8.73
CA GLU A 365 -11.20 7.51 -7.35
C GLU A 365 -12.50 6.97 -6.72
N LEU A 366 -12.34 6.13 -5.69
CA LEU A 366 -13.43 5.58 -4.90
C LEU A 366 -13.43 6.17 -3.50
N GLY A 367 -14.62 6.41 -2.94
CA GLY A 367 -14.77 6.76 -1.52
C GLY A 367 -15.63 7.99 -1.27
N LEU A 368 -15.19 8.86 -0.36
CA LEU A 368 -15.97 10.01 0.07
C LEU A 368 -15.71 11.23 -0.79
N GLU A 369 -16.77 11.97 -1.12
CA GLU A 369 -16.65 13.27 -1.76
C GLU A 369 -15.86 14.25 -0.89
N TYR A 370 -15.09 15.12 -1.53
CA TYR A 370 -14.33 16.20 -0.88
C TYR A 370 -15.25 17.36 -0.48
N THR A 371 -16.16 17.11 0.46
CA THR A 371 -17.13 18.10 0.94
C THR A 371 -17.23 18.08 2.46
N ASP A 372 -17.57 19.23 3.02
CA ASP A 372 -17.83 19.39 4.46
C ASP A 372 -19.09 18.62 4.94
N LYS A 373 -19.78 17.86 4.07
CA LYS A 373 -20.96 17.05 4.45
C LYS A 373 -20.61 15.84 5.32
N MET A 374 -19.36 15.40 5.28
CA MET A 374 -18.87 14.29 6.10
C MET A 374 -17.98 14.86 7.20
N ALA A 375 -18.16 14.38 8.43
CA ALA A 375 -17.46 14.92 9.59
C ALA A 375 -17.21 13.86 10.65
N ILE A 376 -16.12 14.04 11.39
CA ILE A 376 -15.63 13.20 12.46
C ILE A 376 -15.59 14.05 13.74
N PRO A 377 -16.40 13.69 14.76
CA PRO A 377 -16.37 14.40 16.04
C PRO A 377 -15.00 14.34 16.72
N PRO A 378 -14.66 15.34 17.57
CA PRO A 378 -13.39 15.37 18.30
C PRO A 378 -13.34 14.33 19.43
N HIS A 379 -12.12 14.05 19.91
CA HIS A 379 -11.83 13.20 21.07
C HIS A 379 -12.30 11.73 20.98
N LEU A 380 -12.41 11.17 19.78
CA LEU A 380 -12.78 9.77 19.59
C LEU A 380 -11.56 8.90 19.36
N SER A 381 -11.53 7.71 19.98
CA SER A 381 -10.52 6.70 19.68
C SER A 381 -10.76 5.99 18.35
N SER A 382 -12.02 5.96 17.90
CA SER A 382 -12.44 5.35 16.64
C SER A 382 -13.75 6.00 16.15
N PHE A 383 -13.79 6.34 14.87
CA PHE A 383 -14.99 6.74 14.14
C PHE A 383 -14.84 6.29 12.69
N THR A 384 -15.87 5.70 12.11
CA THR A 384 -15.81 5.12 10.76
C THR A 384 -16.65 5.94 9.78
N LEU A 385 -16.09 6.20 8.60
CA LEU A 385 -16.82 6.76 7.47
C LEU A 385 -16.71 5.84 6.25
N SER A 386 -17.80 5.70 5.51
CA SER A 386 -17.87 4.89 4.29
C SER A 386 -18.35 5.72 3.11
N GLY A 387 -17.63 5.60 2.00
CA GLY A 387 -18.02 6.10 0.69
C GLY A 387 -18.31 4.97 -0.27
N TYR A 388 -19.21 5.20 -1.23
CA TYR A 388 -19.82 4.18 -2.05
C TYR A 388 -19.67 4.51 -3.53
N CYS A 389 -19.35 3.49 -4.31
CA CYS A 389 -19.63 3.41 -5.74
C CYS A 389 -20.82 2.47 -5.92
N VAL A 390 -21.99 3.01 -6.21
CA VAL A 390 -23.25 2.26 -6.23
C VAL A 390 -23.43 1.46 -7.53
N PRO A 391 -24.24 0.38 -7.52
CA PRO A 391 -24.56 -0.42 -8.71
C PRO A 391 -24.99 0.39 -9.92
N GLU A 392 -25.77 1.45 -9.71
CA GLU A 392 -26.27 2.32 -10.78
C GLU A 392 -25.13 3.07 -11.48
N CYS A 393 -24.10 3.47 -10.75
CA CYS A 393 -22.95 4.17 -11.34
C CYS A 393 -22.05 3.20 -12.10
N THR A 394 -21.75 2.02 -11.53
CA THR A 394 -20.94 1.01 -12.23
C THR A 394 -21.68 0.46 -13.46
N ALA A 395 -23.02 0.32 -13.40
CA ALA A 395 -23.84 -0.08 -14.53
C ALA A 395 -23.75 0.88 -15.73
N LEU A 396 -23.56 2.18 -15.48
CA LEU A 396 -23.43 3.20 -16.52
C LEU A 396 -21.98 3.47 -16.93
N GLY A 397 -21.05 3.37 -15.99
CA GLY A 397 -19.66 3.77 -16.17
C GLY A 397 -18.70 2.66 -16.59
N LEU A 398 -19.09 1.38 -16.45
CA LEU A 398 -18.26 0.23 -16.81
C LEU A 398 -18.73 -0.41 -18.13
N PRO A 399 -17.81 -1.01 -18.92
CA PRO A 399 -18.14 -1.75 -20.13
C PRO A 399 -18.84 -3.07 -19.79
N GLY A 400 -19.54 -3.66 -20.76
CA GLY A 400 -20.30 -4.90 -20.55
C GLY A 400 -19.48 -6.06 -19.97
N ASP A 401 -18.21 -6.17 -20.36
CA ASP A 401 -17.28 -7.18 -19.85
C ASP A 401 -16.59 -6.79 -18.53
N GLY A 402 -16.88 -5.61 -17.99
CA GLY A 402 -16.32 -5.08 -16.76
C GLY A 402 -14.86 -4.63 -16.85
N ILE A 403 -14.26 -4.44 -15.69
CA ILE A 403 -12.86 -4.02 -15.52
C ILE A 403 -12.11 -4.98 -14.60
N HIS A 404 -10.80 -5.00 -14.75
CA HIS A 404 -9.86 -5.76 -13.94
C HIS A 404 -9.03 -4.80 -13.10
N VAL A 405 -9.33 -4.75 -11.80
CA VAL A 405 -8.59 -3.97 -10.82
C VAL A 405 -7.33 -4.72 -10.43
N PHE A 406 -6.15 -4.15 -10.63
CA PHE A 406 -4.87 -4.79 -10.37
C PHE A 406 -4.00 -4.08 -9.33
N GLY A 407 -4.38 -2.86 -8.92
CA GLY A 407 -3.68 -2.09 -7.91
C GLY A 407 -4.61 -1.17 -7.14
N SER A 408 -4.20 -0.79 -5.94
CA SER A 408 -4.96 0.08 -5.04
C SER A 408 -4.03 0.90 -4.17
N GLN A 409 -4.32 2.19 -4.02
CA GLN A 409 -3.67 3.10 -3.07
C GLN A 409 -4.72 3.67 -2.12
N LEU A 410 -4.62 3.33 -0.85
CA LEU A 410 -5.48 3.86 0.21
C LEU A 410 -4.96 5.23 0.64
N HIS A 411 -5.86 6.18 0.83
CA HIS A 411 -5.52 7.56 1.18
C HIS A 411 -6.48 8.14 2.21
N THR A 412 -5.90 8.78 3.22
CA THR A 412 -6.56 9.63 4.23
C THR A 412 -5.61 10.75 4.63
N HIS A 413 -6.11 11.75 5.37
CA HIS A 413 -5.25 12.68 6.10
C HIS A 413 -4.96 12.15 7.52
N LEU A 414 -4.39 13.02 8.36
CA LEU A 414 -3.61 12.72 9.56
C LEU A 414 -4.29 11.85 10.63
N THR A 415 -5.62 11.73 10.64
CA THR A 415 -6.36 10.97 11.67
C THR A 415 -6.75 9.57 11.22
N GLY A 416 -6.54 9.20 9.94
CA GLY A 416 -6.85 7.87 9.46
C GLY A 416 -5.94 6.78 10.03
N VAL A 417 -6.57 5.70 10.51
CA VAL A 417 -5.91 4.59 11.20
C VAL A 417 -6.21 3.23 10.55
N ARG A 418 -7.33 3.06 9.87
CA ARG A 418 -7.60 1.86 9.05
C ARG A 418 -8.31 2.25 7.77
N ALA A 419 -8.09 1.48 6.72
CA ALA A 419 -8.79 1.66 5.46
C ALA A 419 -9.00 0.32 4.76
N TRP A 420 -10.16 0.10 4.17
CA TRP A 420 -10.44 -1.09 3.36
C TRP A 420 -11.51 -0.83 2.30
N THR A 421 -11.50 -1.64 1.25
CA THR A 421 -12.46 -1.54 0.15
C THR A 421 -13.14 -2.88 -0.12
N GLN A 422 -14.44 -2.94 0.15
CA GLN A 422 -15.28 -4.10 -0.08
C GLN A 422 -15.82 -4.09 -1.52
N HIS A 423 -16.00 -5.27 -2.09
CA HIS A 423 -16.64 -5.50 -3.39
C HIS A 423 -17.92 -6.28 -3.21
N LEU A 424 -19.05 -5.76 -3.68
CA LEU A 424 -20.35 -6.40 -3.60
C LEU A 424 -20.89 -6.71 -4.99
N ARG A 425 -21.49 -7.90 -5.12
CA ARG A 425 -22.31 -8.30 -6.28
C ARG A 425 -23.60 -8.93 -5.77
N ASP A 426 -24.74 -8.34 -6.14
CA ASP A 426 -26.07 -8.79 -5.72
C ASP A 426 -26.23 -8.93 -4.18
N GLY A 427 -25.69 -7.96 -3.44
CA GLY A 427 -25.71 -7.95 -1.97
C GLY A 427 -24.78 -8.98 -1.29
N ARG A 428 -24.02 -9.75 -2.07
CA ARG A 428 -23.00 -10.68 -1.58
C ARG A 428 -21.62 -10.06 -1.69
N GLU A 429 -20.90 -10.07 -0.58
CA GLU A 429 -19.52 -9.65 -0.54
C GLU A 429 -18.61 -10.65 -1.26
N ARG A 430 -17.73 -10.09 -2.08
CA ARG A 430 -16.68 -10.76 -2.84
C ARG A 430 -15.35 -10.44 -2.19
N GLU A 431 -14.28 -10.85 -2.83
CA GLU A 431 -12.94 -10.52 -2.37
C GLU A 431 -12.75 -9.00 -2.27
N GLU A 432 -12.20 -8.55 -1.14
CA GLU A 432 -11.87 -7.15 -0.92
C GLU A 432 -10.79 -6.69 -1.89
N LEU A 433 -10.90 -5.45 -2.36
CA LEU A 433 -9.88 -4.86 -3.23
C LEU A 433 -8.59 -4.63 -2.45
N ASN A 434 -8.70 -4.04 -1.26
CA ASN A 434 -7.56 -3.76 -0.41
C ASN A 434 -8.00 -3.58 1.03
N ARG A 435 -7.12 -3.89 1.98
CA ARG A 435 -7.32 -3.69 3.42
C ARG A 435 -6.00 -3.38 4.07
N ASP A 436 -6.01 -2.39 4.95
CA ASP A 436 -4.90 -2.06 5.80
C ASP A 436 -5.39 -1.71 7.21
N ASN A 437 -5.26 -2.68 8.11
CA ASN A 437 -5.68 -2.54 9.50
C ASN A 437 -4.67 -1.76 10.36
N HIS A 438 -3.46 -1.56 9.84
CA HIS A 438 -2.37 -0.80 10.47
C HIS A 438 -1.98 0.39 9.61
N TYR A 439 -2.92 0.89 8.80
CA TYR A 439 -2.70 1.99 7.88
C TYR A 439 -2.04 3.18 8.60
N SER A 440 -1.08 3.78 7.92
CA SER A 440 -0.47 5.04 8.35
C SER A 440 -0.48 6.02 7.20
N THR A 441 -0.90 7.23 7.49
CA THR A 441 -0.88 8.39 6.59
C THR A 441 0.53 8.74 6.11
N HIS A 442 1.55 8.25 6.81
CA HIS A 442 2.94 8.42 6.45
C HIS A 442 3.40 7.36 5.43
N PHE A 443 2.69 6.24 5.26
CA PHE A 443 3.10 5.17 4.35
C PHE A 443 1.96 4.83 3.39
N GLN A 444 1.91 5.57 2.28
CA GLN A 444 0.85 5.50 1.28
C GLN A 444 1.41 5.05 -0.08
N GLU A 445 1.69 3.76 -0.22
CA GLU A 445 2.17 3.18 -1.48
C GLU A 445 1.00 2.67 -2.36
N ILE A 446 1.21 2.61 -3.68
CA ILE A 446 0.32 1.87 -4.57
C ILE A 446 0.64 0.38 -4.43
N ARG A 447 -0.30 -0.39 -3.89
CA ARG A 447 -0.15 -1.84 -3.72
C ARG A 447 -0.70 -2.59 -4.91
N ARG A 448 0.12 -3.48 -5.46
CA ARG A 448 -0.34 -4.50 -6.41
C ARG A 448 -1.24 -5.50 -5.69
N LEU A 449 -2.34 -5.88 -6.35
CA LEU A 449 -3.19 -6.96 -5.85
C LEU A 449 -2.55 -8.33 -6.16
N PRO A 450 -2.75 -9.36 -5.31
CA PRO A 450 -2.25 -10.72 -5.57
C PRO A 450 -2.69 -11.26 -6.93
N HIS A 451 -3.90 -10.91 -7.34
CA HIS A 451 -4.41 -11.12 -8.68
C HIS A 451 -5.41 -10.01 -9.04
N PRO A 452 -5.66 -9.76 -10.34
CA PRO A 452 -6.67 -8.80 -10.73
C PRO A 452 -8.08 -9.20 -10.25
N ILE A 453 -8.84 -8.25 -9.72
CA ILE A 453 -10.23 -8.44 -9.28
C ILE A 453 -11.18 -7.95 -10.38
N HIS A 454 -12.14 -8.79 -10.77
CA HIS A 454 -13.08 -8.50 -11.85
C HIS A 454 -14.35 -7.83 -11.34
N VAL A 455 -14.49 -6.53 -11.65
CA VAL A 455 -15.64 -5.70 -11.30
C VAL A 455 -16.54 -5.55 -12.52
N LEU A 456 -17.81 -5.94 -12.38
CA LEU A 456 -18.80 -5.91 -13.45
C LEU A 456 -19.74 -4.71 -13.29
N PRO A 457 -20.38 -4.27 -14.40
CA PRO A 457 -21.51 -3.35 -14.34
C PRO A 457 -22.59 -3.87 -13.37
N GLY A 458 -23.05 -3.03 -12.45
CA GLY A 458 -24.03 -3.40 -11.42
C GLY A 458 -23.42 -3.88 -10.09
N ASP A 459 -22.10 -4.01 -10.01
CA ASP A 459 -21.42 -4.24 -8.73
C ASP A 459 -21.37 -2.95 -7.89
N ALA A 460 -21.25 -3.08 -6.57
CA ALA A 460 -20.95 -1.96 -5.68
C ALA A 460 -19.54 -2.07 -5.10
N LEU A 461 -18.87 -0.94 -4.92
CA LEU A 461 -17.59 -0.85 -4.22
C LEU A 461 -17.76 0.07 -3.01
N ILE A 462 -17.30 -0.36 -1.83
CA ILE A 462 -17.47 0.39 -0.58
C ILE A 462 -16.09 0.64 -0.01
N MET A 463 -15.65 1.91 0.01
CA MET A 463 -14.41 2.33 0.64
C MET A 463 -14.72 2.84 2.04
N THR A 464 -14.12 2.24 3.05
CA THR A 464 -14.33 2.58 4.45
C THR A 464 -13.00 2.96 5.10
N CYS A 465 -13.03 4.05 5.87
CA CYS A 465 -11.90 4.53 6.65
C CYS A 465 -12.29 4.66 8.12
N GLU A 466 -11.39 4.25 9.00
CA GLU A 466 -11.49 4.43 10.44
C GLU A 466 -10.51 5.53 10.86
N TYR A 467 -10.97 6.44 11.72
CA TYR A 467 -10.22 7.61 12.19
C TYR A 467 -10.10 7.65 13.70
N ALA A 468 -9.00 8.19 14.20
CA ALA A 468 -8.77 8.49 15.60
C ALA A 468 -8.54 10.00 15.80
N THR A 469 -9.49 10.68 16.45
CA THR A 469 -9.49 12.12 16.71
C THR A 469 -9.23 12.48 18.17
N GLY A 470 -8.65 11.55 18.96
CA GLY A 470 -8.34 11.75 20.38
C GLY A 470 -7.61 13.07 20.68
N ALA A 471 -6.69 13.47 19.81
CA ALA A 471 -5.88 14.68 19.92
C ALA A 471 -6.49 15.94 19.26
N ARG A 472 -7.68 15.85 18.66
CA ARG A 472 -8.36 16.99 18.02
C ARG A 472 -9.40 17.57 18.98
N ASP A 473 -9.33 18.87 19.25
CA ASP A 473 -10.31 19.60 20.08
C ASP A 473 -11.58 19.97 19.31
N ASN A 474 -11.46 20.14 18.00
CA ASN A 474 -12.56 20.55 17.11
C ASN A 474 -12.95 19.42 16.17
N VAL A 475 -14.20 19.48 15.69
CA VAL A 475 -14.71 18.60 14.64
C VAL A 475 -13.80 18.67 13.40
N THR A 476 -13.52 17.50 12.83
CA THR A 476 -12.74 17.38 11.59
C THR A 476 -13.71 17.06 10.47
N VAL A 477 -13.73 17.83 9.39
CA VAL A 477 -14.66 17.65 8.26
C VAL A 477 -13.93 17.16 7.02
N GLY A 478 -14.66 16.66 6.02
CA GLY A 478 -14.11 16.27 4.74
C GLY A 478 -13.63 17.47 3.92
N GLY A 479 -12.43 17.42 3.34
CA GLY A 479 -11.89 18.55 2.60
C GLY A 479 -10.48 18.35 2.07
N PHE A 480 -9.94 19.37 1.41
CA PHE A 480 -8.62 19.35 0.79
C PHE A 480 -7.48 19.71 1.75
N SER A 481 -7.77 20.39 2.86
CA SER A 481 -6.73 20.76 3.82
C SER A 481 -6.19 19.54 4.56
N ILE A 482 -4.90 19.51 4.88
CA ILE A 482 -4.30 18.47 5.74
C ILE A 482 -4.94 18.40 7.14
N SER A 483 -5.56 19.50 7.59
CA SER A 483 -6.33 19.55 8.83
C SER A 483 -7.74 18.97 8.71
N ASP A 484 -8.28 18.93 7.51
CA ASP A 484 -9.53 18.24 7.16
C ASP A 484 -9.22 16.75 6.93
N GLU A 485 -10.21 15.97 6.49
CA GLU A 485 -10.02 14.54 6.20
C GLU A 485 -10.46 14.12 4.80
N MET A 486 -9.94 12.97 4.38
CA MET A 486 -10.29 12.27 3.15
C MET A 486 -10.46 10.78 3.40
N CYS A 487 -11.32 10.12 2.63
CA CYS A 487 -11.40 8.66 2.55
C CYS A 487 -11.41 8.24 1.10
N VAL A 488 -10.26 7.83 0.57
CA VAL A 488 -10.11 7.55 -0.86
C VAL A 488 -9.35 6.25 -1.09
N ASN A 489 -9.78 5.51 -2.11
CA ASN A 489 -8.98 4.48 -2.74
C ASN A 489 -8.80 4.82 -4.21
N TYR A 490 -7.55 5.02 -4.64
CA TYR A 490 -7.20 5.13 -6.06
C TYR A 490 -7.05 3.72 -6.62
N VAL A 491 -8.05 3.31 -7.41
CA VAL A 491 -8.14 1.98 -7.99
C VAL A 491 -7.51 1.97 -9.37
N HIS A 492 -6.46 1.16 -9.55
CA HIS A 492 -5.79 0.98 -10.83
C HIS A 492 -6.40 -0.20 -11.57
N TYR A 493 -6.91 0.03 -12.79
CA TYR A 493 -7.66 -0.97 -13.53
C TYR A 493 -7.43 -0.92 -15.04
N TYR A 494 -7.86 -1.98 -15.74
CA TYR A 494 -7.98 -2.01 -17.20
C TYR A 494 -9.23 -2.80 -17.63
N PRO A 495 -9.78 -2.60 -18.84
CA PRO A 495 -9.46 -1.51 -19.75
C PRO A 495 -9.95 -0.16 -19.21
N THR A 496 -9.36 0.95 -19.66
CA THR A 496 -9.81 2.31 -19.34
C THR A 496 -11.30 2.50 -19.66
N THR A 497 -11.99 3.27 -18.82
CA THR A 497 -13.38 3.71 -19.06
C THR A 497 -13.50 5.21 -18.87
N ASP A 498 -14.69 5.76 -19.17
CA ASP A 498 -15.00 7.16 -18.88
C ASP A 498 -15.18 7.41 -17.38
N LEU A 499 -15.41 6.39 -16.54
CA LEU A 499 -15.69 6.56 -15.11
C LEU A 499 -14.39 6.81 -14.33
N GLU A 500 -14.24 8.02 -13.81
CA GLU A 500 -13.04 8.45 -13.09
C GLU A 500 -13.32 8.73 -11.61
N VAL A 501 -14.45 9.36 -11.29
CA VAL A 501 -14.84 9.60 -9.90
C VAL A 501 -16.10 8.81 -9.62
N CYS A 502 -16.02 7.88 -8.68
CA CYS A 502 -17.16 7.15 -8.13
C CYS A 502 -17.17 7.28 -6.61
N LYS A 503 -17.71 8.41 -6.15
CA LYS A 503 -17.70 8.82 -4.75
C LYS A 503 -19.10 9.14 -4.25
N SER A 504 -19.25 9.19 -2.94
CA SER A 504 -20.51 9.56 -2.30
C SER A 504 -20.32 10.41 -1.05
N SER A 505 -21.38 11.08 -0.63
CA SER A 505 -21.53 11.64 0.72
C SER A 505 -22.92 11.31 1.27
N VAL A 506 -23.19 11.72 2.50
CA VAL A 506 -24.58 11.78 3.01
C VAL A 506 -25.45 12.67 2.10
N ASP A 507 -26.72 12.28 1.93
CA ASP A 507 -27.72 13.04 1.20
C ASP A 507 -27.93 14.45 1.80
N THR A 508 -28.08 15.43 0.91
CA THR A 508 -28.15 16.85 1.26
C THR A 508 -29.36 17.18 2.13
N ALA A 509 -30.53 16.67 1.78
CA ALA A 509 -31.78 16.95 2.52
C ALA A 509 -31.75 16.28 3.89
N THR A 510 -31.19 15.07 3.95
CA THR A 510 -31.03 14.31 5.20
C THR A 510 -30.11 15.04 6.18
N LEU A 511 -28.96 15.54 5.72
CA LEU A 511 -28.05 16.30 6.57
C LEU A 511 -28.66 17.64 7.03
N THR A 512 -29.39 18.33 6.14
CA THR A 512 -30.14 19.55 6.49
C THR A 512 -31.16 19.28 7.61
N ASN A 513 -31.87 18.16 7.53
CA ASN A 513 -32.83 17.73 8.55
C ASN A 513 -32.15 17.38 9.87
N TYR A 514 -30.98 16.73 9.84
CA TYR A 514 -30.17 16.45 11.02
C TYR A 514 -29.82 17.75 11.76
N PHE A 515 -29.30 18.77 11.06
CA PHE A 515 -29.02 20.06 11.72
C PHE A 515 -30.28 20.76 12.23
N GLY A 516 -31.38 20.68 11.49
CA GLY A 516 -32.69 21.14 11.98
C GLY A 516 -33.15 20.43 13.25
N PHE A 517 -32.87 19.13 13.38
CA PHE A 517 -33.11 18.35 14.59
C PHE A 517 -32.18 18.82 15.73
N MET A 518 -30.89 18.96 15.47
CA MET A 518 -29.89 19.41 16.46
C MET A 518 -30.24 20.79 17.02
N LYS A 519 -30.77 21.69 16.19
CA LYS A 519 -31.25 23.01 16.63
C LYS A 519 -32.47 22.90 17.54
N ARG A 520 -33.52 22.21 17.10
CA ARG A 520 -34.84 22.23 17.75
C ARG A 520 -34.92 21.38 19.01
N TRP A 521 -34.27 20.22 18.99
CA TRP A 521 -34.44 19.19 20.01
C TRP A 521 -33.22 19.04 20.91
N GLU A 522 -32.02 19.21 20.35
CA GLU A 522 -30.77 19.17 21.12
C GLU A 522 -30.30 20.56 21.56
N LEU A 523 -30.98 21.64 21.15
CA LEU A 523 -30.65 23.04 21.48
C LEU A 523 -29.20 23.42 21.11
N GLN A 524 -28.69 22.87 20.00
CA GLN A 524 -27.36 23.19 19.48
C GLN A 524 -27.39 24.43 18.58
N ASN A 525 -26.24 25.12 18.46
CA ASN A 525 -26.13 26.36 17.69
C ASN A 525 -25.98 26.07 16.19
N THR A 526 -27.03 25.52 15.59
CA THR A 526 -27.09 25.15 14.17
C THR A 526 -28.16 25.97 13.43
N SER A 527 -28.04 26.06 12.11
CA SER A 527 -28.87 26.89 11.24
C SER A 527 -28.91 26.28 9.84
N GLN A 528 -30.08 26.30 9.20
CA GLN A 528 -30.21 25.79 7.83
C GLN A 528 -29.57 26.74 6.81
N GLU A 529 -29.29 27.97 7.23
CA GLU A 529 -28.65 29.01 6.45
C GLU A 529 -27.12 29.00 6.58
N ALA A 530 -26.58 28.32 7.61
CA ALA A 530 -25.14 28.19 7.84
C ALA A 530 -24.51 27.09 6.98
N GLY A 531 -23.21 27.21 6.68
CA GLY A 531 -22.46 26.16 5.98
C GLY A 531 -22.40 24.86 6.80
N TRP A 532 -22.08 23.73 6.14
CA TRP A 532 -21.98 22.43 6.81
C TRP A 532 -20.95 22.45 7.95
N ARG A 533 -19.76 23.00 7.67
CA ARG A 533 -18.69 23.16 8.66
C ARG A 533 -19.11 23.99 9.85
N ASP A 534 -19.73 25.15 9.63
CA ASP A 534 -20.21 26.02 10.70
C ASP A 534 -21.24 25.32 11.58
N ASN A 535 -22.15 24.55 10.95
CA ASN A 535 -23.14 23.75 11.67
C ASN A 535 -22.47 22.68 12.55
N TYR A 536 -21.49 21.93 12.03
CA TYR A 536 -20.77 20.96 12.83
C TYR A 536 -19.98 21.61 13.98
N GLN A 537 -19.40 22.78 13.77
CA GLN A 537 -18.69 23.55 14.80
C GLN A 537 -19.64 24.11 15.87
N GLY A 538 -20.90 24.38 15.50
CA GLY A 538 -21.96 24.83 16.41
C GLY A 538 -22.52 23.74 17.35
N ILE A 539 -22.09 22.48 17.17
CA ILE A 539 -22.50 21.35 18.00
C ILE A 539 -21.49 21.13 19.14
N ARG A 540 -21.99 21.07 20.37
CA ARG A 540 -21.23 20.56 21.51
C ARG A 540 -21.23 19.03 21.47
N TRP A 541 -20.12 18.46 21.02
CA TRP A 541 -19.95 17.02 20.89
C TRP A 541 -19.94 16.29 22.24
N THR A 542 -20.70 15.20 22.29
CA THR A 542 -20.73 14.23 23.39
C THR A 542 -20.71 12.83 22.76
N PRO A 543 -20.36 11.76 23.50
CA PRO A 543 -20.42 10.40 22.98
C PRO A 543 -21.79 10.04 22.37
N LEU A 544 -22.88 10.54 22.97
CA LEU A 544 -24.23 10.33 22.45
C LEU A 544 -24.43 11.00 21.07
N ARG A 545 -24.04 12.27 20.91
CA ARG A 545 -24.21 13.00 19.63
C ARG A 545 -23.28 12.47 18.54
N ALA A 546 -22.09 12.02 18.92
CA ALA A 546 -21.20 11.31 18.01
C ALA A 546 -21.85 10.01 17.51
N GLY A 547 -22.47 9.23 18.41
CA GLY A 547 -23.25 8.05 18.05
C GLY A 547 -24.42 8.36 17.12
N MET A 548 -25.18 9.43 17.40
CA MET A 548 -26.28 9.86 16.52
C MET A 548 -25.81 10.25 15.12
N LEU A 549 -24.63 10.88 15.00
CA LEU A 549 -24.05 11.21 13.70
C LEU A 549 -23.57 9.94 12.96
N ALA A 550 -22.96 8.99 13.68
CA ALA A 550 -22.58 7.70 13.11
C ALA A 550 -23.82 6.96 12.57
N ASP A 551 -24.90 6.90 13.36
CA ASP A 551 -26.16 6.27 12.96
C ASP A 551 -26.79 6.96 11.74
N LEU A 552 -26.68 8.30 11.66
CA LEU A 552 -27.10 9.05 10.47
C LEU A 552 -26.34 8.55 9.24
N TYR A 553 -25.01 8.52 9.27
CA TYR A 553 -24.20 8.10 8.11
C TYR A 553 -24.42 6.63 7.72
N LEU A 554 -24.67 5.75 8.69
CA LEU A 554 -24.90 4.32 8.43
C LEU A 554 -26.26 4.03 7.76
N ASN A 555 -27.26 4.89 7.97
CA ASN A 555 -28.65 4.59 7.58
C ASN A 555 -29.26 5.57 6.58
N SER A 556 -28.59 6.67 6.29
CA SER A 556 -29.12 7.72 5.42
C SER A 556 -28.87 7.46 3.94
N PRO A 557 -29.74 7.92 3.04
CA PRO A 557 -29.45 7.94 1.62
C PRO A 557 -28.19 8.74 1.28
N LEU A 558 -27.68 8.52 0.07
CA LEU A 558 -26.44 9.06 -0.45
C LEU A 558 -26.70 10.16 -1.48
N SER A 559 -25.79 11.13 -1.49
CA SER A 559 -25.48 11.99 -2.64
C SER A 559 -24.29 11.37 -3.37
N MET A 560 -24.39 11.20 -4.68
CA MET A 560 -23.43 10.48 -5.51
C MET A 560 -22.71 11.42 -6.49
N GLN A 561 -21.38 11.31 -6.52
CA GLN A 561 -20.52 11.79 -7.60
C GLN A 561 -20.14 10.62 -8.49
N CYS A 562 -20.95 10.40 -9.52
CA CYS A 562 -20.66 9.51 -10.64
C CYS A 562 -20.20 10.38 -11.82
N ASN A 563 -18.90 10.67 -11.90
CA ASN A 563 -18.35 11.61 -12.88
C ASN A 563 -17.44 10.92 -13.89
N LYS A 564 -17.48 11.47 -15.10
CA LYS A 564 -16.59 11.13 -16.19
C LYS A 564 -15.22 11.77 -16.02
N SER A 565 -14.22 11.28 -16.76
CA SER A 565 -12.90 11.92 -16.90
C SER A 565 -12.95 13.37 -17.39
N THR A 566 -14.05 13.78 -18.04
CA THR A 566 -14.25 15.18 -18.45
C THR A 566 -14.69 16.10 -17.30
N GLY A 567 -14.88 15.55 -16.09
CA GLY A 567 -15.51 16.22 -14.94
C GLY A 567 -17.04 16.28 -15.01
N ALA A 568 -17.65 15.89 -16.14
CA ALA A 568 -19.10 15.87 -16.28
C ALA A 568 -19.73 14.67 -15.56
N ARG A 569 -20.91 14.87 -14.94
CA ARG A 569 -21.69 13.77 -14.36
C ARG A 569 -22.27 12.85 -15.43
N PHE A 570 -22.38 11.55 -15.12
CA PHE A 570 -23.21 10.65 -15.91
C PHE A 570 -24.69 11.08 -15.82
N PRO A 571 -25.49 10.93 -16.90
CA PRO A 571 -26.90 11.29 -16.87
C PRO A 571 -27.67 10.48 -15.80
N GLY A 572 -28.40 11.16 -14.93
CA GLY A 572 -29.15 10.54 -13.84
C GLY A 572 -29.46 11.52 -12.72
N TYR A 573 -30.34 11.12 -11.81
CA TYR A 573 -30.55 11.80 -10.54
C TYR A 573 -29.73 11.10 -9.48
N TRP A 574 -28.79 11.83 -8.87
CA TRP A 574 -27.73 11.27 -8.01
C TRP A 574 -27.86 11.72 -6.54
N GLU A 575 -29.03 12.16 -6.11
CA GLU A 575 -29.35 12.39 -4.69
C GLU A 575 -30.35 11.36 -4.21
N ASN A 576 -30.48 11.20 -2.90
CA ASN A 576 -31.38 10.24 -2.27
C ASN A 576 -31.19 8.78 -2.77
N ILE A 577 -29.95 8.39 -3.05
CA ILE A 577 -29.60 7.04 -3.50
C ILE A 577 -29.52 6.10 -2.27
N PRO A 578 -30.16 4.91 -2.29
CA PRO A 578 -30.08 4.00 -1.17
C PRO A 578 -28.66 3.44 -0.98
N ILE A 579 -28.25 3.23 0.28
CA ILE A 579 -26.98 2.57 0.60
C ILE A 579 -27.02 1.10 0.13
N PRO A 580 -26.01 0.63 -0.64
CA PRO A 580 -25.84 -0.79 -0.94
C PRO A 580 -25.68 -1.62 0.33
N ARG A 581 -26.51 -2.65 0.51
CA ARG A 581 -26.48 -3.50 1.71
C ARG A 581 -25.64 -4.75 1.51
N VAL A 582 -24.80 -5.05 2.50
CA VAL A 582 -24.13 -6.34 2.62
C VAL A 582 -25.10 -7.34 3.25
N LEU A 583 -25.72 -8.17 2.42
CA LEU A 583 -26.67 -9.21 2.86
C LEU A 583 -25.93 -10.50 3.24
N HIS A 584 -24.86 -10.79 2.52
CA HIS A 584 -24.04 -11.99 2.70
C HIS A 584 -22.57 -11.58 2.81
N PRO A 585 -22.05 -11.36 4.03
CA PRO A 585 -20.66 -10.99 4.22
C PRO A 585 -19.74 -12.14 3.82
N LEU A 586 -18.52 -11.80 3.39
CA LEU A 586 -17.50 -12.79 3.07
C LEU A 586 -17.06 -13.43 4.39
N GLN A 587 -16.97 -14.76 4.42
CA GLN A 587 -16.46 -15.42 5.62
C GLN A 587 -14.98 -15.05 5.78
N PRO A 588 -14.54 -14.68 7.00
CA PRO A 588 -13.14 -14.44 7.25
C PRO A 588 -12.35 -15.71 6.93
N PRO A 589 -11.10 -15.59 6.43
CA PRO A 589 -10.24 -16.73 6.20
C PRO A 589 -10.18 -17.60 7.47
N GLN A 590 -10.29 -18.92 7.32
CA GLN A 590 -10.18 -19.82 8.47
C GLN A 590 -8.80 -19.65 9.10
N SER A 591 -8.77 -19.23 10.36
CA SER A 591 -7.52 -19.10 11.08
C SER A 591 -6.84 -20.47 11.22
N PRO A 592 -5.51 -20.56 10.98
CA PRO A 592 -4.73 -21.78 11.26
C PRO A 592 -4.90 -22.24 12.71
N CYS A 593 -5.13 -21.29 13.62
CA CYS A 593 -5.32 -21.51 15.04
C CYS A 593 -6.62 -22.25 15.39
N SER A 594 -7.59 -22.28 14.47
CA SER A 594 -8.88 -22.96 14.66
C SER A 594 -8.83 -24.44 14.25
N ARG A 595 -7.91 -24.85 13.38
CA ARG A 595 -7.82 -26.23 12.86
C ARG A 595 -7.30 -27.25 13.87
N GLY A 596 -6.63 -26.80 14.94
CA GLY A 596 -6.08 -27.68 15.98
C GLY A 596 -7.04 -28.03 17.11
N LYS A 597 -8.19 -27.33 17.25
CA LYS A 597 -9.11 -27.51 18.39
C LYS A 597 -10.27 -28.49 18.13
N GLY A 598 -10.31 -29.16 16.97
CA GLY A 598 -11.40 -30.05 16.57
C GLY A 598 -11.16 -31.55 16.76
N GLY A 599 -10.12 -31.96 17.50
CA GLY A 599 -9.70 -33.36 17.63
C GLY A 599 -10.10 -34.10 18.91
N GLU A 600 -10.53 -33.40 19.96
CA GLU A 600 -10.86 -34.00 21.26
C GLU A 600 -12.02 -33.23 21.90
N GLU A 601 -13.26 -33.56 21.55
CA GLU A 601 -14.49 -33.42 22.37
C GLU A 601 -15.73 -33.44 21.46
N SER A 602 -16.15 -34.63 21.06
CA SER A 602 -17.57 -34.89 20.77
C SER A 602 -17.86 -36.39 20.81
N ASP A 603 -17.71 -37.01 21.98
CA ASP A 603 -18.32 -38.32 22.22
C ASP A 603 -18.53 -38.60 23.72
N SER A 604 -19.27 -37.72 24.38
CA SER A 604 -20.03 -38.09 25.58
C SER A 604 -20.96 -36.94 25.95
N HIS A 605 -22.24 -37.06 25.62
CA HIS A 605 -23.37 -36.74 26.51
C HIS A 605 -24.69 -36.78 25.73
N LEU A 606 -25.20 -38.00 25.54
CA LEU A 606 -26.62 -38.26 25.30
C LEU A 606 -26.98 -39.58 26.01
N MET A 607 -27.14 -39.52 27.33
CA MET A 607 -27.95 -40.45 28.12
C MET A 607 -28.35 -39.77 29.44
N ASN A 608 -29.48 -39.05 29.42
CA ASN A 608 -30.61 -39.17 30.35
C ASN A 608 -31.62 -38.04 30.12
#